data_AF-A0AAD7Q5D8-F1
#
_entry.id   AF-A0AAD7Q5D8-F1
#
_cell.length_a   1.000
_cell.length_b   1.000
_cell.length_c   1.000
_cell.angle_alpha   90.00
_cell.angle_beta   90.00
_cell.angle_gamma   90.00
#
_symmetry.space_group_name_H-M   'P 1'
#
loop_
_entity.id
_entity.type
_entity.pdbx_description
1 polymer ?
#
loop_
_entity_poly.entity_id
_entity_poly.type
_entity_poly.pdbx_seq_one_letter_code
_entity_poly.pdbx_strand_id
1 'polypeptide(L)'
;MAEELQIDSLSEAYTMNGGDGCYSYTKNSKYQKEAIFSAKELIIQAIVERLDIKSLSSLDICRIADLGCSVGPNTFFVVQNIMEAVKSKYKILGLDSYLPEFQVFFSDHSSNDFNTLFTSLPQDRQYYVVGVPGSFYNKLFPDSSLLIVHSSYSIRWISKVPNEVVSKTSSAWNKGKVYYSVPQMQSLRLMQLSIRRTWTDICVIAQKK
;
A
#
# COMPACT_ATOMS: atom_id res chain seq x y z
N MET A 1 15.57 -10.48 -40.87
CA MET A 1 15.71 -10.65 -39.41
C MET A 1 15.20 -9.37 -38.79
N ALA A 2 13.99 -9.40 -38.22
CA ALA A 2 13.46 -8.27 -37.48
C ALA A 2 13.98 -8.40 -36.04
N GLU A 3 14.68 -7.38 -35.56
CA GLU A 3 15.03 -7.26 -34.14
C GLU A 3 13.73 -7.27 -33.33
N GLU A 4 13.51 -8.34 -32.58
CA GLU A 4 12.59 -8.34 -31.45
C GLU A 4 13.09 -7.26 -30.49
N LEU A 5 12.33 -6.16 -30.39
CA LEU A 5 12.41 -5.29 -29.22
C LEU A 5 11.95 -6.14 -28.04
N GLN A 6 12.93 -6.76 -27.39
CA GLN A 6 12.81 -7.32 -26.05
C GLN A 6 12.50 -6.11 -25.15
N ILE A 7 11.21 -5.81 -24.98
CA ILE A 7 10.74 -4.87 -23.97
C ILE A 7 11.11 -5.51 -22.65
N ASP A 8 12.28 -5.10 -22.16
CA ASP A 8 12.86 -5.53 -20.91
C ASP A 8 11.78 -5.42 -19.83
N SER A 9 11.63 -6.47 -19.05
CA SER A 9 10.49 -6.69 -18.13
C SER A 9 10.61 -5.84 -16.86
N LEU A 10 10.84 -4.54 -17.02
CA LEU A 10 10.76 -3.58 -15.95
C LEU A 10 9.30 -3.48 -15.51
N SER A 11 9.03 -3.86 -14.27
CA SER A 11 7.84 -3.43 -13.55
C SER A 11 7.76 -1.91 -13.68
N GLU A 12 6.85 -1.39 -14.50
CA GLU A 12 6.67 0.04 -14.65
C GLU A 12 6.19 0.62 -13.32
N ALA A 13 7.08 1.34 -12.64
CA ALA A 13 6.81 1.97 -11.36
C ALA A 13 6.21 3.35 -11.58
N TYR A 14 4.94 3.52 -11.21
CA TYR A 14 4.25 4.80 -11.31
C TYR A 14 4.00 5.36 -9.91
N THR A 15 4.85 6.31 -9.50
CA THR A 15 4.75 6.97 -8.20
C THR A 15 4.02 8.30 -8.31
N MET A 16 3.51 8.79 -7.17
CA MET A 16 2.86 10.09 -7.14
C MET A 16 3.89 11.23 -7.26
N ASN A 17 3.42 12.41 -7.68
CA ASN A 17 4.27 13.60 -7.77
C ASN A 17 4.85 13.97 -6.39
N GLY A 18 6.18 13.88 -6.26
CA GLY A 18 6.91 14.24 -5.05
C GLY A 18 7.01 15.75 -4.78
N GLY A 19 7.73 16.08 -3.71
CA GLY A 19 7.91 17.45 -3.22
C GLY A 19 6.72 18.02 -2.44
N ASP A 20 6.80 19.32 -2.13
CA ASP A 20 5.75 20.08 -1.42
C ASP A 20 5.20 21.26 -2.25
N GLY A 21 5.46 21.27 -3.56
CA GLY A 21 4.97 22.31 -4.47
C GLY A 21 3.46 22.24 -4.73
N CYS A 22 2.91 23.24 -5.43
CA CYS A 22 1.46 23.32 -5.72
C CYS A 22 0.90 22.16 -6.55
N TYR A 23 1.75 21.43 -7.29
CA TYR A 23 1.37 20.24 -8.07
C TYR A 23 1.78 18.91 -7.41
N SER A 24 2.33 18.96 -6.19
CA SER A 24 2.72 17.77 -5.44
C SER A 24 1.51 16.98 -4.97
N TYR A 25 1.71 15.69 -4.74
CA TYR A 25 0.72 14.84 -4.10
C TYR A 25 0.39 15.31 -2.69
N THR A 26 1.38 15.80 -1.94
CA THR A 26 1.21 16.34 -0.58
C THR A 26 0.12 17.42 -0.52
N LYS A 27 0.02 18.27 -1.56
CA LYS A 27 -1.01 19.33 -1.64
C LYS A 27 -2.29 18.93 -2.40
N ASN A 28 -2.30 17.82 -3.13
CA ASN A 28 -3.39 17.43 -4.03
C ASN A 28 -4.02 16.06 -3.71
N SER A 29 -3.86 15.57 -2.48
CA SER A 29 -4.32 14.24 -2.05
C SER A 29 -5.51 14.27 -1.07
N LYS A 30 -6.32 15.33 -1.13
CA LYS A 30 -7.48 15.55 -0.23
C LYS A 30 -8.52 14.43 -0.32
N TYR A 31 -8.81 13.92 -1.52
CA TYR A 31 -9.78 12.85 -1.70
C TYR A 31 -9.36 11.55 -0.99
N GLN A 32 -8.09 11.17 -1.13
CA GLN A 32 -7.52 10.02 -0.44
C GLN A 32 -7.51 10.22 1.08
N LYS A 33 -7.24 11.46 1.52
CA LYS A 33 -7.32 11.84 2.95
C LYS A 33 -8.73 11.64 3.51
N GLU A 34 -9.76 12.10 2.81
CA GLU A 34 -11.16 11.92 3.22
C GLU A 34 -11.53 10.43 3.32
N ALA A 35 -11.08 9.61 2.36
CA ALA A 35 -11.30 8.17 2.42
C ALA A 35 -10.64 7.51 3.65
N ILE A 36 -9.45 7.95 4.05
CA ILE A 36 -8.79 7.48 5.28
C ILE A 36 -9.64 7.83 6.51
N PHE A 37 -10.21 9.03 6.58
CA PHE A 37 -11.08 9.42 7.69
C PHE A 37 -12.39 8.60 7.71
N SER A 38 -13.01 8.38 6.55
CA SER A 38 -14.22 7.55 6.46
C SER A 38 -13.97 6.09 6.86
N ALA A 39 -12.76 5.58 6.63
CA ALA A 39 -12.37 4.21 6.99
C ALA A 39 -11.88 4.07 8.45
N LYS A 40 -11.68 5.17 9.19
CA LYS A 40 -11.05 5.17 10.52
C LYS A 40 -11.73 4.19 11.49
N GLU A 41 -13.04 4.30 11.66
CA GLU A 41 -13.78 3.46 12.61
C GLU A 41 -13.75 1.98 12.23
N LEU A 42 -13.78 1.66 10.93
CA LEU A 42 -13.66 0.29 10.45
C LEU A 42 -12.29 -0.31 10.76
N ILE A 43 -11.22 0.48 10.62
CA ILE A 43 -9.85 0.07 10.96
C ILE A 43 -9.75 -0.18 12.47
N ILE A 44 -10.26 0.73 13.29
CA ILE A 44 -10.25 0.60 14.75
C ILE A 44 -10.98 -0.68 15.17
N GLN A 45 -12.21 -0.88 14.69
CA GLN A 45 -13.01 -2.05 14.99
C GLN A 45 -12.29 -3.34 14.57
N ALA A 46 -11.76 -3.39 13.35
CA ALA A 46 -11.06 -4.57 12.85
C ALA A 46 -9.85 -4.94 13.73
N ILE A 47 -9.07 -3.95 14.18
CA ILE A 47 -7.91 -4.18 15.06
C ILE A 47 -8.36 -4.65 16.45
N VAL A 48 -9.32 -3.95 17.06
CA VAL A 48 -9.83 -4.28 18.39
C VAL A 48 -10.44 -5.68 18.43
N GLU A 49 -11.14 -6.11 17.38
CA GLU A 49 -11.76 -7.44 17.32
C GLU A 49 -10.77 -8.54 16.91
N ARG A 50 -9.89 -8.30 15.94
CA ARG A 50 -9.15 -9.39 15.27
C ARG A 50 -7.66 -9.47 15.56
N LEU A 51 -7.05 -8.40 16.08
CA LEU A 51 -5.61 -8.45 16.39
C LEU A 51 -5.37 -9.46 17.52
N ASP A 52 -4.56 -10.49 17.29
CA ASP A 52 -4.12 -11.36 18.38
C ASP A 52 -2.86 -10.78 19.02
N ILE A 53 -3.00 -10.17 20.20
CA ILE A 53 -1.84 -9.58 20.88
C ILE A 53 -0.85 -10.63 21.40
N LYS A 54 -1.26 -11.90 21.51
CA LYS A 54 -0.35 -12.99 21.92
C LYS A 54 0.59 -13.41 20.79
N SER A 55 0.28 -13.00 19.56
CA SER A 55 1.12 -13.26 18.38
C SER A 55 2.28 -12.27 18.22
N LEU A 56 2.40 -11.26 19.08
CA LEU A 56 3.57 -10.40 19.09
C LEU A 56 4.83 -11.21 19.39
N SER A 57 5.88 -10.98 18.60
CA SER A 57 7.19 -11.61 18.78
C SER A 57 7.70 -11.40 20.20
N SER A 58 8.60 -12.27 20.67
CA SER A 58 9.29 -12.19 21.97
C SER A 58 10.03 -10.88 22.27
N LEU A 59 10.03 -9.92 21.34
CA LEU A 59 10.69 -8.63 21.40
C LEU A 59 9.75 -7.47 21.76
N ASP A 60 8.45 -7.69 21.94
CA ASP A 60 7.44 -6.64 22.25
C ASP A 60 7.39 -5.47 21.26
N ILE A 61 7.64 -5.74 19.96
CA ILE A 61 7.58 -4.74 18.88
C ILE A 61 6.35 -4.98 17.99
N CYS A 62 5.49 -3.97 17.89
CA CYS A 62 4.39 -3.90 16.94
C CYS A 62 4.88 -3.37 15.60
N ARG A 63 5.10 -4.28 14.64
CA ARG A 63 5.52 -3.94 13.27
C ARG A 63 4.32 -3.69 12.36
N ILE A 64 4.23 -2.46 11.86
CA ILE A 64 3.17 -1.98 10.96
C ILE A 64 3.78 -1.67 9.60
N ALA A 65 3.16 -2.07 8.50
CA ALA A 65 3.54 -1.65 7.17
C ALA A 65 2.40 -0.89 6.47
N ASP A 66 2.72 0.25 5.85
CA ASP A 66 1.83 0.93 4.90
C ASP A 66 2.36 0.72 3.47
N LEU A 67 1.61 -0.03 2.67
CA LEU A 67 1.98 -0.41 1.31
C LEU A 67 1.39 0.59 0.29
N GLY A 68 2.28 1.29 -0.41
CA GLY A 68 1.96 2.43 -1.25
C GLY A 68 1.78 3.71 -0.44
N CYS A 69 2.76 4.03 0.41
CA CYS A 69 2.72 5.16 1.33
C CYS A 69 2.78 6.54 0.64
N SER A 70 3.19 6.59 -0.63
CA SER A 70 3.47 7.81 -1.37
C SER A 70 4.45 8.70 -0.59
N VAL A 71 4.26 10.02 -0.63
CA VAL A 71 5.17 11.03 -0.07
C VAL A 71 4.61 11.74 1.18
N GLY A 72 3.46 11.29 1.67
CA GLY A 72 2.71 11.97 2.73
C GLY A 72 1.71 13.04 2.23
N PRO A 73 0.93 13.67 3.14
CA PRO A 73 0.87 13.41 4.58
C PRO A 73 -0.07 12.24 4.94
N ASN A 74 -0.78 11.67 3.96
CA ASN A 74 -1.87 10.72 4.17
C ASN A 74 -1.45 9.47 4.96
N THR A 75 -0.27 8.92 4.65
CA THR A 75 0.29 7.76 5.35
C THR A 75 0.47 8.00 6.86
N PHE A 76 0.74 9.23 7.29
CA PHE A 76 0.89 9.54 8.72
C PHE A 76 -0.44 9.44 9.47
N PHE A 77 -1.55 9.87 8.85
CA PHE A 77 -2.89 9.71 9.44
C PHE A 77 -3.29 8.23 9.54
N VAL A 78 -2.93 7.43 8.55
CA VAL A 78 -3.12 5.97 8.57
C VAL A 78 -2.40 5.35 9.77
N VAL A 79 -1.10 5.61 9.89
CA VAL A 79 -0.26 5.06 10.96
C VAL A 79 -0.78 5.49 12.33
N GLN A 80 -1.14 6.76 12.49
CA GLN A 80 -1.71 7.27 13.72
C GLN A 80 -3.02 6.53 14.10
N ASN A 81 -3.95 6.37 13.14
CA ASN A 81 -5.20 5.66 13.38
C ASN A 81 -4.97 4.20 13.79
N ILE A 82 -4.01 3.51 13.15
CA ILE A 82 -3.64 2.12 13.51
C ILE A 82 -3.07 2.07 14.92
N MET A 83 -2.14 2.96 15.26
CA MET A 83 -1.53 3.01 16.58
C MET A 83 -2.55 3.31 17.68
N GLU A 84 -3.47 4.24 17.45
CA GLU A 84 -4.59 4.53 18.37
C GLU A 84 -5.47 3.30 18.59
N ALA A 85 -5.77 2.54 17.53
CA ALA A 85 -6.54 1.31 17.63
C ALA A 85 -5.83 0.24 18.46
N VAL A 86 -4.53 0.03 18.22
CA VAL A 86 -3.72 -0.93 18.99
C VAL A 86 -3.66 -0.51 20.45
N LYS A 87 -3.36 0.76 20.74
CA LYS A 87 -3.34 1.29 22.11
C LYS A 87 -4.69 1.10 22.81
N SER A 88 -5.79 1.38 22.10
CA SER A 88 -7.14 1.18 22.63
C SER A 88 -7.41 -0.28 22.97
N LYS A 89 -6.96 -1.22 22.14
CA LYS A 89 -7.07 -2.65 22.43
C LYS A 89 -6.31 -3.05 23.69
N TYR A 90 -5.06 -2.60 23.85
CA TYR A 90 -4.27 -2.86 25.07
C TYR A 90 -4.97 -2.31 26.31
N LYS A 91 -5.53 -1.11 26.22
CA LYS A 91 -6.32 -0.49 27.29
C LYS A 91 -7.54 -1.30 27.67
N ILE A 92 -8.33 -1.76 26.69
CA ILE A 92 -9.53 -2.59 26.92
C ILE A 92 -9.15 -3.89 27.64
N LEU A 93 -7.97 -4.43 27.37
CA LEU A 93 -7.46 -5.64 28.01
C LEU A 93 -6.78 -5.39 29.37
N GLY A 94 -6.69 -4.14 29.83
CA GLY A 94 -6.01 -3.76 31.07
C GLY A 94 -4.48 -3.90 30.99
N LEU A 95 -3.91 -3.79 29.79
CA LEU A 95 -2.49 -4.00 29.50
C LEU A 95 -1.75 -2.70 29.15
N ASP A 96 -2.24 -1.54 29.61
CA ASP A 96 -1.67 -0.22 29.30
C ASP A 96 -0.16 -0.12 29.62
N SER A 97 0.29 -0.77 30.69
CA SER A 97 1.70 -0.80 31.11
C SER A 97 2.60 -1.66 30.22
N TYR A 98 2.02 -2.44 29.30
CA TYR A 98 2.71 -3.38 28.40
C TYR A 98 2.57 -2.98 26.93
N LEU A 99 2.34 -1.68 26.67
CA LEU A 99 2.26 -1.18 25.30
C LEU A 99 3.56 -1.49 24.55
N PRO A 100 3.47 -2.10 23.35
CA PRO A 100 4.64 -2.46 22.58
C PRO A 100 5.29 -1.20 21.98
N GLU A 101 6.58 -1.30 21.66
CA GLU A 101 7.21 -0.32 20.80
C GLU A 101 6.63 -0.43 19.38
N PHE A 102 6.44 0.69 18.71
CA PHE A 102 5.92 0.70 17.34
C PHE A 102 7.05 0.89 16.34
N GLN A 103 7.13 0.01 15.35
CA GLN A 103 8.01 0.15 14.20
C GLN A 103 7.16 0.18 12.93
N VAL A 104 7.32 1.24 12.15
CA VAL A 104 6.49 1.52 10.98
C VAL A 104 7.35 1.47 9.73
N PHE A 105 6.95 0.61 8.81
CA PHE A 105 7.53 0.45 7.49
C PHE A 105 6.68 1.21 6.46
N PHE A 106 7.24 2.27 5.90
CA PHE A 106 6.65 3.00 4.78
C PHE A 106 7.19 2.39 3.49
N SER A 107 6.33 1.70 2.75
CA SER A 107 6.71 1.02 1.52
C SER A 107 6.08 1.68 0.31
N ASP A 108 6.89 1.90 -0.72
CA ASP A 108 6.46 2.34 -2.04
C ASP A 108 7.50 1.91 -3.08
N HIS A 109 7.25 2.14 -4.36
CA HIS A 109 8.23 1.88 -5.40
C HIS A 109 9.55 2.62 -5.13
N SER A 110 10.67 2.06 -5.61
CA SER A 110 12.01 2.64 -5.39
C SER A 110 12.20 4.04 -5.98
N SER A 111 11.38 4.43 -6.96
CA SER A 111 11.36 5.77 -7.55
C SER A 111 10.55 6.79 -6.76
N ASN A 112 9.90 6.39 -5.67
CA ASN A 112 9.11 7.29 -4.83
C ASN A 112 10.03 8.30 -4.13
N ASP A 113 9.50 9.51 -3.89
CA ASP A 113 10.24 10.57 -3.21
C ASP A 113 10.21 10.37 -1.69
N PHE A 114 11.01 9.40 -1.22
CA PHE A 114 11.21 9.14 0.20
C PHE A 114 11.87 10.32 0.94
N ASN A 115 12.57 11.21 0.25
CA ASN A 115 13.16 12.40 0.88
C ASN A 115 12.06 13.34 1.38
N THR A 116 11.05 13.61 0.55
CA THR A 116 9.87 14.39 0.97
C THR A 116 9.10 13.67 2.09
N LEU A 117 8.95 12.35 2.02
CA LEU A 117 8.34 11.57 3.10
C LEU A 117 9.09 11.75 4.42
N PHE A 118 10.41 11.53 4.44
CA PHE A 118 11.20 11.58 5.68
C PHE A 118 11.36 12.98 6.26
N THR A 119 11.45 14.01 5.41
CA THR A 119 11.50 15.41 5.85
C THR A 119 10.17 15.91 6.40
N SER A 120 9.05 15.27 6.05
CA SER A 120 7.69 15.64 6.50
C SER A 120 7.17 14.80 7.68
N LEU A 121 7.98 13.91 8.26
CA LEU A 121 7.59 13.10 9.41
C LEU A 121 7.15 13.95 10.61
N PRO A 122 6.09 13.56 11.34
CA PRO A 122 5.72 14.23 12.59
C PRO A 122 6.87 14.18 13.60
N GLN A 123 7.15 15.30 14.27
CA GLN A 123 8.23 15.42 15.25
C GLN A 123 7.92 14.68 16.56
N ASP A 124 6.65 14.67 16.95
CA ASP A 124 6.10 14.06 18.17
C ASP A 124 5.69 12.59 17.98
N ARG A 125 6.11 11.96 16.88
CA ARG A 125 5.78 10.57 16.58
C ARG A 125 6.31 9.63 17.67
N GLN A 126 5.50 8.61 17.99
CA GLN A 126 5.82 7.58 18.99
C GLN A 126 6.16 6.23 18.33
N TYR A 127 6.82 6.27 17.17
CA TYR A 127 7.19 5.08 16.40
C TYR A 127 8.55 5.25 15.70
N TYR A 128 9.26 4.14 15.54
CA TYR A 128 10.45 4.05 14.70
C TYR A 128 10.05 3.96 13.23
N VAL A 129 10.88 4.53 12.36
CA VAL A 129 10.59 4.69 10.94
C VAL A 129 11.56 3.88 10.10
N VAL A 130 11.04 3.14 9.12
CA VAL A 130 11.81 2.43 8.11
C VAL A 130 11.19 2.70 6.75
N GLY A 131 11.99 3.08 5.75
CA GLY A 131 11.57 3.07 4.35
C GLY A 131 11.86 1.73 3.70
N VAL A 132 10.92 1.23 2.89
CA VAL A 132 11.05 -0.05 2.18
C VAL A 132 10.79 0.17 0.69
N PRO A 133 11.84 0.52 -0.08
CA PRO A 133 11.71 0.75 -1.51
C PRO A 133 11.53 -0.57 -2.27
N GLY A 134 10.47 -0.66 -3.06
CA GLY A 134 10.21 -1.80 -3.94
C GLY A 134 8.72 -1.98 -4.22
N SER A 135 8.41 -2.72 -5.27
CA SER A 135 7.01 -3.10 -5.54
C SER A 135 6.52 -4.07 -4.47
N PHE A 136 5.38 -3.79 -3.85
CA PHE A 136 4.72 -4.70 -2.92
C PHE A 136 4.09 -5.93 -3.60
N TYR A 137 4.25 -6.08 -4.92
CA TYR A 137 4.02 -7.33 -5.65
C TYR A 137 5.18 -8.33 -5.52
N ASN A 138 6.30 -7.89 -4.98
CA ASN A 138 7.46 -8.71 -4.69
C ASN A 138 7.62 -8.94 -3.18
N LYS A 139 8.56 -9.80 -2.79
CA LYS A 139 8.93 -9.97 -1.38
C LYS A 139 9.65 -8.72 -0.87
N LEU A 140 9.04 -8.03 0.08
CA LEU A 140 9.61 -6.85 0.74
C LEU A 140 10.02 -7.10 2.21
N PHE A 141 9.41 -8.10 2.84
CA PHE A 141 9.57 -8.37 4.26
C PHE A 141 9.88 -9.85 4.48
N PRO A 142 10.65 -10.20 5.53
CA PRO A 142 10.78 -11.58 5.98
C PRO A 142 9.42 -12.17 6.39
N ASP A 143 9.29 -13.48 6.26
CA ASP A 143 8.09 -14.20 6.69
C ASP A 143 7.82 -13.95 8.20
N SER A 144 6.53 -13.86 8.56
CA SER A 144 6.06 -13.62 9.94
C SER A 144 6.66 -12.40 10.66
N SER A 145 7.17 -11.40 9.92
CA SER A 145 7.77 -10.20 10.51
C SER A 145 6.80 -9.05 10.77
N LEU A 146 5.65 -8.99 10.06
CA LEU A 146 4.68 -7.90 10.17
C LEU A 146 3.42 -8.31 10.95
N LEU A 147 2.98 -7.45 11.85
CA LEU A 147 1.75 -7.66 12.60
C LEU A 147 0.54 -7.08 11.86
N ILE A 148 0.68 -5.83 11.42
CA ILE A 148 -0.39 -5.09 10.73
C ILE A 148 0.13 -4.62 9.38
N VAL A 149 -0.67 -4.87 8.34
CA VAL A 149 -0.41 -4.37 6.99
C VAL A 149 -1.62 -3.56 6.57
N HIS A 150 -1.35 -2.32 6.15
CA HIS A 150 -2.34 -1.41 5.61
C HIS A 150 -1.97 -1.06 4.18
N SER A 151 -3.00 -0.77 3.38
CA SER A 151 -2.83 -0.28 2.03
C SER A 151 -4.09 0.47 1.61
N SER A 152 -3.95 1.71 1.16
CA SER A 152 -5.07 2.55 0.73
C SER A 152 -4.76 3.19 -0.61
N TYR A 153 -5.68 3.03 -1.57
CA TYR A 153 -5.57 3.56 -2.94
C TYR A 153 -4.39 3.07 -3.79
N SER A 154 -3.52 2.19 -3.28
CA SER A 154 -2.35 1.67 -4.01
C SER A 154 -2.59 0.32 -4.70
N ILE A 155 -3.39 -0.57 -4.11
CA ILE A 155 -3.68 -1.92 -4.66
C ILE A 155 -4.39 -1.90 -6.03
N ARG A 156 -5.03 -0.78 -6.38
CA ARG A 156 -5.73 -0.64 -7.65
C ARG A 156 -4.76 -0.51 -8.84
N TRP A 157 -3.50 -0.19 -8.59
CA TRP A 157 -2.46 -0.08 -9.62
C TRP A 157 -1.97 -1.46 -10.02
N ILE A 158 -2.28 -1.91 -11.23
CA ILE A 158 -1.82 -3.20 -11.73
C ILE A 158 -0.30 -3.21 -11.94
N SER A 159 0.34 -4.35 -11.70
CA SER A 159 1.79 -4.53 -11.91
C SER A 159 2.20 -4.41 -13.38
N LYS A 160 1.29 -4.75 -14.30
CA LYS A 160 1.50 -4.69 -15.75
C LYS A 160 0.17 -4.61 -16.49
N VAL A 161 0.14 -3.84 -17.58
CA VAL A 161 -1.00 -3.83 -18.51
C VAL A 161 -1.07 -5.17 -19.27
N PRO A 162 -2.23 -5.84 -19.37
CA PRO A 162 -2.35 -7.08 -20.13
C PRO A 162 -1.98 -6.90 -21.61
N ASN A 163 -1.19 -7.82 -22.15
CA ASN A 163 -0.69 -7.75 -23.54
C ASN A 163 -1.83 -7.69 -24.57
N GLU A 164 -2.95 -8.35 -24.28
CA GLU A 164 -4.14 -8.41 -25.12
C GLU A 164 -4.87 -7.07 -25.20
N VAL A 165 -4.69 -6.19 -24.22
CA VAL A 165 -5.30 -4.85 -24.19
C VAL A 165 -4.51 -3.89 -25.06
N VAL A 166 -3.19 -4.08 -25.18
CA VAL A 166 -2.29 -3.22 -25.99
C VAL A 166 -2.12 -3.72 -27.43
N SER A 167 -2.31 -5.02 -27.68
CA SER A 167 -2.13 -5.61 -29.00
C SER A 167 -3.25 -5.23 -29.98
N LYS A 168 -2.90 -4.62 -31.12
CA LYS A 168 -3.86 -4.24 -32.17
C LYS A 168 -4.58 -5.42 -32.83
N THR A 169 -4.01 -6.61 -32.75
CA THR A 169 -4.57 -7.84 -33.33
C THR A 169 -5.54 -8.55 -32.38
N SER A 170 -5.58 -8.13 -31.11
CA SER A 170 -6.44 -8.72 -30.10
C SER A 170 -7.87 -8.17 -30.18
N SER A 171 -8.86 -9.04 -29.96
CA SER A 171 -10.26 -8.62 -29.80
C SER A 171 -10.48 -7.75 -28.54
N ALA A 172 -9.55 -7.78 -27.59
CA ALA A 172 -9.55 -6.96 -26.39
C ALA A 172 -8.77 -5.64 -26.53
N TRP A 173 -8.30 -5.30 -27.73
CA TRP A 173 -7.53 -4.08 -27.99
C TRP A 173 -8.28 -2.81 -27.54
N ASN A 174 -7.68 -2.02 -26.65
CA ASN A 174 -8.29 -0.80 -26.13
C ASN A 174 -8.00 0.43 -27.02
N LYS A 175 -8.40 0.35 -28.28
CA LYS A 175 -8.15 1.40 -29.28
C LYS A 175 -8.66 2.76 -28.80
N GLY A 176 -7.76 3.75 -28.77
CA GLY A 176 -8.10 5.15 -28.50
C GLY A 176 -8.54 5.46 -27.07
N LYS A 177 -8.28 4.56 -26.11
CA LYS A 177 -8.69 4.70 -24.71
C LYS A 177 -7.52 4.40 -23.77
N VAL A 178 -7.52 5.08 -22.63
CA VAL A 178 -6.48 4.92 -21.58
C VAL A 178 -6.93 4.03 -20.42
N TYR A 179 -8.21 3.71 -20.34
CA TYR A 179 -8.79 2.84 -19.31
C TYR A 179 -9.93 1.98 -19.87
N TYR A 180 -10.38 0.97 -19.13
CA TYR A 180 -11.52 0.16 -19.54
C TYR A 180 -12.82 0.97 -19.48
N SER A 181 -13.76 0.64 -20.36
CA SER A 181 -15.12 1.18 -20.33
C SER A 181 -16.13 0.03 -20.38
N VAL A 182 -17.28 0.19 -19.71
CA VAL A 182 -18.33 -0.86 -19.60
C VAL A 182 -18.72 -1.49 -20.95
N PRO A 183 -18.78 -0.77 -22.09
CA PRO A 183 -19.09 -1.38 -23.38
C PRO A 183 -18.07 -2.41 -23.90
N GLN A 184 -16.86 -2.49 -23.35
CA GLN A 184 -15.79 -3.42 -23.77
C GLN A 184 -15.61 -4.53 -22.75
N MET A 185 -16.54 -5.48 -22.73
CA MET A 185 -16.55 -6.57 -21.74
C MET A 185 -15.24 -7.39 -21.69
N GLN A 186 -14.56 -7.59 -22.82
CA GLN A 186 -13.30 -8.37 -22.85
C GLN A 186 -12.13 -7.64 -22.18
N SER A 187 -11.89 -6.36 -22.54
CA SER A 187 -10.85 -5.54 -21.92
C SER A 187 -11.15 -5.30 -20.44
N LEU A 188 -12.41 -5.06 -20.09
CA LEU A 188 -12.88 -4.95 -18.70
C LEU A 188 -12.56 -6.22 -17.91
N ARG A 189 -12.93 -7.40 -18.45
CA ARG A 189 -12.68 -8.68 -17.79
C ARG A 189 -11.20 -8.93 -17.56
N LEU A 190 -10.34 -8.63 -18.54
CA LEU A 190 -8.90 -8.80 -18.40
C LEU A 190 -8.30 -7.86 -17.36
N MET A 191 -8.71 -6.58 -17.33
CA MET A 191 -8.24 -5.66 -16.29
C MET A 191 -8.73 -6.07 -14.90
N GLN A 192 -9.98 -6.51 -14.75
CA GLN A 192 -10.51 -7.05 -13.49
C GLN A 192 -9.76 -8.32 -13.04
N LEU A 193 -9.44 -9.23 -13.97
CA LEU A 193 -8.65 -10.43 -13.68
C LEU A 193 -7.23 -10.07 -13.24
N SER A 194 -6.63 -9.06 -13.87
CA SER A 194 -5.33 -8.54 -13.44
C SER A 194 -5.39 -8.06 -11.99
N ILE A 195 -6.35 -7.18 -11.65
CA ILE A 195 -6.54 -6.68 -10.29
C ILE A 195 -6.78 -7.83 -9.30
N ARG A 196 -7.56 -8.85 -9.67
CA ARG A 196 -7.80 -10.01 -8.81
C ARG A 196 -6.54 -10.83 -8.57
N ARG A 197 -5.75 -11.12 -9.61
CA ARG A 197 -4.47 -11.84 -9.46
C ARG A 197 -3.52 -11.06 -8.56
N THR A 198 -3.39 -9.77 -8.83
CA THR A 198 -2.65 -8.80 -8.02
C THR A 198 -3.05 -8.85 -6.53
N TRP A 199 -4.35 -8.87 -6.23
CA TRP A 199 -4.84 -9.03 -4.86
C TRP A 199 -4.51 -10.40 -4.26
N THR A 200 -4.65 -11.49 -5.02
CA THR A 200 -4.28 -12.84 -4.57
C THR A 200 -2.79 -12.92 -4.25
N ASP A 201 -1.92 -12.34 -5.07
CA ASP A 201 -0.47 -12.34 -4.84
C ASP A 201 -0.13 -11.61 -3.54
N ILE A 202 -0.77 -10.45 -3.28
CA ILE A 202 -0.66 -9.73 -2.01
C ILE A 202 -1.15 -10.60 -0.84
N CYS A 203 -2.31 -11.27 -0.97
CA CYS A 203 -2.85 -12.11 0.10
C CYS A 203 -1.96 -13.34 0.37
N VAL A 204 -1.38 -13.97 -0.65
CA VAL A 204 -0.46 -15.11 -0.49
C VAL A 204 0.81 -14.65 0.25
N ILE A 205 1.34 -13.47 -0.07
CA ILE A 205 2.46 -12.87 0.67
C ILE A 205 2.05 -12.60 2.13
N ALA A 206 0.84 -12.08 2.35
CA ALA A 206 0.33 -11.76 3.69
C ALA A 206 -0.14 -12.97 4.51
N GLN A 207 -0.36 -14.15 3.90
CA GLN A 207 -0.86 -15.38 4.54
C GLN A 207 0.22 -16.44 4.81
N LYS A 208 1.44 -16.28 4.29
CA LYS A 208 2.62 -17.06 4.73
C LYS A 208 3.11 -16.63 6.13
N LYS A 209 2.16 -16.26 6.99
CA LYS A 209 2.32 -15.91 8.40
C LYS A 209 2.52 -17.15 9.24
#